data_AF-A0A3M1RB02-F1
#
_entry.id   AF-A0A3M1RB02-F1
#
_cell.length_a   1.000
_cell.length_b   1.000
_cell.length_c   1.000
_cell.angle_alpha   90.00
_cell.angle_beta   90.00
_cell.angle_gamma   90.00
#
_symmetry.space_group_name_H-M   'P 1'
#
loop_
_entity.id
_entity.type
_entity.pdbx_description
1 polymer ?
#
loop_
_entity_poly.entity_id
_entity_poly.type
_entity_poly.pdbx_seq_one_letter_code
_entity_poly.pdbx_strand_id
1 'polypeptide(L)'
;AIHGIALNLTKAGYLERALKAVESIKDEWDREEILDSLVSFLVESGQFNEAKKIVESTKNKQIKENLLEVIVLPLVKVGRLDDALKTAEKISSKKIRDGKLEEIVNWLVKTGQFKKALKTVSVMSEDEKCVWIDDIIEKIPCDGPIEDIIKSIKGIKNIGYRDLLLTSVSEWLSHCGRCKEALEIAKSIHDKELKAIALEEVRNVS
;
A
#
# COMPACT_ATOMS: atom_id res chain seq x y z
N ALA A 1 5.15 24.10 -27.74
CA ALA A 1 3.84 24.65 -28.15
C ALA A 1 2.68 23.74 -27.75
N ILE A 2 2.71 22.45 -28.13
CA ILE A 2 1.59 21.52 -27.84
C ILE A 2 1.37 21.28 -26.34
N HIS A 3 2.44 21.17 -25.54
CA HIS A 3 2.34 21.07 -24.07
C HIS A 3 1.41 22.15 -23.49
N GLY A 4 1.73 23.43 -23.71
CA GLY A 4 0.94 24.54 -23.18
C GLY A 4 -0.50 24.57 -23.70
N ILE A 5 -0.73 24.18 -24.96
CA ILE A 5 -2.08 24.05 -25.53
C ILE A 5 -2.87 22.96 -24.79
N ALA A 6 -2.29 21.77 -24.63
CA ALA A 6 -2.93 20.65 -23.94
C ALA A 6 -3.25 21.02 -22.48
N LEU A 7 -2.30 21.62 -21.76
CA LEU A 7 -2.51 22.03 -20.37
C LEU A 7 -3.59 23.10 -20.24
N ASN A 8 -3.62 24.10 -21.11
CA ASN A 8 -4.66 25.14 -21.10
C ASN A 8 -6.04 24.58 -21.46
N LEU A 9 -6.13 23.64 -22.40
CA LEU A 9 -7.37 22.95 -22.72
C LEU A 9 -7.89 22.14 -21.53
N THR A 10 -7.01 21.41 -20.84
CA THR A 10 -7.37 20.66 -19.62
C THR A 10 -7.85 21.60 -18.51
N LYS A 11 -7.16 22.71 -18.27
CA LYS A 11 -7.58 23.77 -17.31
C LYS A 11 -8.96 24.33 -17.62
N ALA A 12 -9.29 24.45 -18.91
CA ALA A 12 -10.60 24.91 -19.37
C ALA A 12 -11.67 23.80 -19.42
N GLY A 13 -11.38 22.58 -18.95
CA GLY A 13 -12.31 21.45 -18.93
C GLY A 13 -12.46 20.71 -20.27
N TYR A 14 -11.64 21.02 -21.27
CA TYR A 14 -11.68 20.39 -22.60
C TYR A 14 -10.71 19.20 -22.72
N LEU A 15 -10.80 18.23 -21.80
CA LEU A 15 -9.87 17.10 -21.72
C LEU A 15 -9.74 16.32 -23.04
N GLU A 16 -10.85 16.02 -23.71
CA GLU A 16 -10.82 15.29 -25.00
C GLU A 16 -10.04 16.04 -26.08
N ARG A 17 -10.08 17.38 -26.09
CA ARG A 17 -9.30 18.20 -27.03
C ARG A 17 -7.82 18.23 -26.65
N ALA A 18 -7.53 18.28 -25.34
CA ALA A 18 -6.16 18.19 -24.84
C ALA A 18 -5.53 16.85 -25.24
N LEU A 19 -6.23 15.73 -25.04
CA LEU A 19 -5.74 14.40 -25.40
C LEU A 19 -5.51 14.26 -26.91
N LYS A 20 -6.42 14.75 -27.76
CA LYS A 20 -6.20 14.78 -29.22
C LYS A 20 -4.96 15.57 -29.62
N ALA A 21 -4.67 16.68 -28.95
CA ALA A 21 -3.44 17.44 -29.20
C ALA A 21 -2.20 16.63 -28.82
N VAL A 22 -2.23 15.92 -27.68
CA VAL A 22 -1.15 15.04 -27.22
C VAL A 22 -0.93 13.84 -28.15
N GLU A 23 -2.00 13.25 -28.67
CA GLU A 23 -1.92 12.14 -29.64
C GLU A 23 -1.22 12.52 -30.95
N SER A 24 -1.26 13.80 -31.34
CA SER A 24 -0.59 14.29 -32.56
C SER A 24 0.93 14.36 -32.46
N ILE A 25 1.48 14.22 -31.25
CA ILE A 25 2.92 14.24 -30.97
C ILE A 25 3.53 12.91 -31.39
N LYS A 26 4.59 12.93 -32.20
CA LYS A 26 5.26 11.73 -32.69
C LYS A 26 6.21 11.11 -31.67
N ASP A 27 6.94 11.94 -30.93
CA ASP A 27 7.89 11.50 -29.93
C ASP A 27 7.16 10.98 -28.68
N GLU A 28 7.55 9.80 -28.19
CA GLU A 28 6.89 9.17 -27.06
C GLU A 28 7.26 9.81 -25.73
N TRP A 29 8.48 10.33 -25.58
CA TRP A 29 8.92 11.01 -24.36
C TRP A 29 8.22 12.36 -24.21
N ASP A 30 8.12 13.13 -25.29
CA ASP A 30 7.34 14.38 -25.28
C ASP A 30 5.87 14.13 -24.93
N ARG A 31 5.31 13.02 -25.44
CA ARG A 31 3.93 12.63 -25.13
C ARG A 31 3.77 12.26 -23.66
N GLU A 32 4.69 11.45 -23.13
CA GLU A 32 4.71 11.05 -21.73
C GLU A 32 4.79 12.25 -20.79
N GLU A 33 5.72 13.17 -21.04
CA GLU A 33 5.90 14.38 -20.21
C GLU A 33 4.61 15.22 -20.13
N ILE A 34 3.90 15.35 -21.25
CA ILE A 34 2.65 16.10 -21.27
C ILE A 34 1.55 15.33 -20.57
N LEU A 35 1.42 14.02 -20.79
CA LEU A 35 0.42 13.20 -20.08
C LEU A 35 0.63 13.25 -18.56
N ASP A 36 1.88 13.18 -18.11
CA ASP A 36 2.26 13.33 -16.70
C ASP A 36 1.83 14.69 -16.14
N SER A 37 2.15 15.78 -16.87
CA SER A 37 1.74 17.13 -16.51
C SER A 37 0.22 17.29 -16.42
N LEU A 38 -0.52 16.67 -17.35
CA LEU A 38 -1.99 16.70 -17.33
C LEU A 38 -2.56 15.92 -16.15
N VAL A 39 -2.07 14.70 -15.89
CA VAL A 39 -2.51 13.87 -14.77
C VAL A 39 -2.20 14.57 -13.45
N SER A 40 -0.99 15.10 -13.28
CA SER A 40 -0.57 15.88 -12.11
C SER A 40 -1.50 17.06 -11.84
N PHE A 41 -1.80 17.87 -12.86
CA PHE A 41 -2.75 18.98 -12.72
C PHE A 41 -4.15 18.51 -12.28
N LEU A 42 -4.65 17.43 -12.88
CA LEU A 42 -5.98 16.89 -12.58
C LEU A 42 -6.07 16.35 -11.15
N VAL A 43 -5.05 15.61 -10.68
CA VAL A 43 -5.05 15.09 -9.30
C VAL A 43 -4.91 16.21 -8.26
N GLU A 44 -4.08 17.23 -8.53
CA GLU A 44 -3.97 18.42 -7.68
C GLU A 44 -5.29 19.20 -7.61
N SER A 45 -6.04 19.21 -8.71
CA SER A 45 -7.36 19.84 -8.79
C SER A 45 -8.51 18.96 -8.25
N GLY A 46 -8.20 17.77 -7.71
CA GLY A 46 -9.18 16.81 -7.20
C GLY A 46 -9.99 16.07 -8.28
N GLN A 47 -9.65 16.23 -9.56
CA GLN A 47 -10.30 15.63 -10.72
C GLN A 47 -9.76 14.22 -11.01
N PHE A 48 -9.89 13.32 -10.02
CA PHE A 48 -9.32 11.97 -10.11
C PHE A 48 -9.96 11.08 -11.18
N ASN A 49 -11.22 11.33 -11.55
CA ASN A 49 -11.89 10.53 -12.58
C ASN A 49 -11.33 10.87 -13.96
N GLU A 50 -11.09 12.15 -14.21
CA GLU A 50 -10.44 12.67 -15.40
C GLU A 50 -9.00 12.16 -15.50
N ALA A 51 -8.24 12.20 -14.41
CA ALA A 51 -6.89 11.62 -14.36
C ALA A 51 -6.90 10.12 -14.73
N LYS A 52 -7.84 9.35 -14.16
CA LYS A 52 -8.02 7.93 -14.49
C LYS A 52 -8.39 7.69 -15.96
N LYS A 53 -9.21 8.56 -16.58
CA LYS A 53 -9.53 8.48 -18.01
C LYS A 53 -8.27 8.61 -18.87
N ILE A 54 -7.35 9.52 -18.53
CA ILE A 54 -6.07 9.65 -19.24
C ILE A 54 -5.29 8.33 -19.18
N VAL A 55 -5.15 7.75 -17.99
CA VAL A 55 -4.49 6.45 -17.78
C VAL A 55 -5.14 5.34 -18.61
N GLU A 56 -6.46 5.29 -18.64
CA GLU A 56 -7.22 4.27 -19.38
C GLU A 56 -7.06 4.42 -20.90
N SER A 57 -7.01 5.65 -21.41
CA SER A 57 -6.75 5.94 -22.84
C SER A 57 -5.30 5.74 -23.27
N THR A 58 -4.36 5.69 -22.33
CA THR A 58 -2.93 5.55 -22.63
C THR A 58 -2.61 4.13 -23.09
N LYS A 59 -2.12 4.00 -24.33
CA LYS A 59 -1.81 2.71 -24.98
C LYS A 59 -0.44 2.16 -24.59
N ASN A 60 0.55 3.03 -24.43
CA ASN A 60 1.90 2.61 -24.05
C ASN A 60 1.89 2.15 -22.60
N LYS A 61 2.32 0.90 -22.37
CA LYS A 61 2.25 0.27 -21.05
C LYS A 61 3.14 0.96 -20.02
N GLN A 62 4.34 1.40 -20.42
CA GLN A 62 5.28 2.05 -19.49
C GLN A 62 4.73 3.42 -19.05
N ILE A 63 4.27 4.24 -20.00
CA ILE A 63 3.62 5.52 -19.70
C ILE A 63 2.42 5.28 -18.77
N LYS A 64 1.59 4.27 -19.08
CA LYS A 64 0.42 3.94 -18.26
C LYS A 64 0.80 3.57 -16.82
N GLU A 65 1.88 2.82 -16.62
CA GLU A 65 2.38 2.49 -15.28
C GLU A 65 2.85 3.75 -14.53
N ASN A 66 3.63 4.61 -15.19
CA ASN A 66 4.11 5.86 -14.59
C ASN A 66 2.93 6.77 -14.17
N LEU A 67 1.90 6.90 -15.02
CA LEU A 67 0.71 7.69 -14.67
C LEU A 67 -0.11 7.08 -13.53
N LEU A 68 -0.14 5.74 -13.39
CA LEU A 68 -0.81 5.09 -12.24
C LEU A 68 -0.10 5.48 -10.93
N GLU A 69 1.23 5.50 -10.92
CA GLU A 69 2.02 5.87 -9.74
C GLU A 69 1.71 7.30 -9.26
N VAL A 70 1.59 8.24 -10.20
CA VAL A 70 1.28 9.66 -9.93
C VAL A 70 -0.06 9.81 -9.20
N ILE A 71 -1.02 8.92 -9.46
CA ILE A 71 -2.38 9.01 -8.92
C ILE A 71 -2.49 8.45 -7.48
N VAL A 72 -1.67 7.45 -7.11
CA VAL A 72 -1.83 6.71 -5.83
C VAL A 72 -1.69 7.64 -4.63
N LEU A 73 -0.58 8.37 -4.51
CA LEU A 73 -0.30 9.23 -3.35
C LEU A 73 -1.33 10.34 -3.15
N PRO A 74 -1.70 11.11 -4.20
CA PRO A 74 -2.78 12.09 -4.10
C PRO A 74 -4.09 11.50 -3.58
N LEU A 75 -4.50 10.30 -4.03
CA LEU A 75 -5.69 9.63 -3.51
C LEU A 75 -5.61 9.32 -2.02
N VAL A 76 -4.44 8.86 -1.54
CA VAL A 76 -4.20 8.61 -0.10
C VAL A 76 -4.35 9.91 0.70
N LYS A 77 -3.73 11.00 0.24
CA LYS A 77 -3.75 12.30 0.94
C LYS A 77 -5.15 12.87 1.12
N VAL A 78 -6.06 12.63 0.17
CA VAL A 78 -7.48 13.05 0.26
C VAL A 78 -8.39 11.99 0.90
N GLY A 79 -7.84 10.92 1.46
CA GLY A 79 -8.59 9.86 2.13
C GLY A 79 -9.36 8.90 1.21
N ARG A 80 -9.16 8.95 -0.11
CA ARG A 80 -9.77 8.04 -1.10
C ARG A 80 -9.01 6.72 -1.19
N LEU A 81 -8.93 6.01 -0.07
CA LEU A 81 -8.05 4.86 0.12
C LEU A 81 -8.43 3.66 -0.76
N ASP A 82 -9.72 3.38 -0.94
CA ASP A 82 -10.17 2.29 -1.81
C ASP A 82 -9.78 2.54 -3.27
N ASP A 83 -9.80 3.80 -3.70
CA ASP A 83 -9.33 4.19 -5.02
C ASP A 83 -7.81 4.09 -5.13
N ALA A 84 -7.07 4.49 -4.09
CA ALA A 84 -5.62 4.39 -4.06
C ALA A 84 -5.18 2.92 -4.17
N LEU A 85 -5.80 2.04 -3.40
CA LEU A 85 -5.53 0.60 -3.40
C LEU A 85 -5.80 -0.01 -4.78
N LYS A 86 -6.99 0.23 -5.35
CA LYS A 86 -7.34 -0.25 -6.71
C LYS A 86 -6.41 0.30 -7.78
N THR A 87 -5.87 1.50 -7.60
CA THR A 87 -4.93 2.11 -8.54
C THR A 87 -3.55 1.45 -8.42
N ALA A 88 -3.06 1.23 -7.20
CA ALA A 88 -1.81 0.53 -6.95
C ALA A 88 -1.85 -0.93 -7.46
N GLU A 89 -2.95 -1.64 -7.25
CA GLU A 89 -3.13 -3.03 -7.73
C GLU A 89 -3.05 -3.16 -9.26
N LYS A 90 -3.36 -2.10 -10.01
CA LYS A 90 -3.23 -2.08 -11.48
C LYS A 90 -1.78 -1.96 -11.96
N ILE A 91 -0.82 -1.67 -11.08
CA ILE A 91 0.60 -1.57 -11.43
C ILE A 91 1.16 -3.00 -11.60
N SER A 92 1.64 -3.31 -12.81
CA SER A 92 2.14 -4.65 -13.13
C SER A 92 3.48 -4.94 -12.46
N SER A 93 4.38 -3.95 -12.44
CA SER A 93 5.67 -4.06 -11.79
C SER A 93 5.49 -4.31 -10.29
N LYS A 94 5.88 -5.50 -9.84
CA LYS A 94 5.73 -5.92 -8.44
C LYS A 94 6.45 -4.98 -7.48
N LYS A 95 7.69 -4.59 -7.81
CA LYS A 95 8.50 -3.67 -6.99
C LYS A 95 7.83 -2.30 -6.84
N ILE A 96 7.32 -1.74 -7.93
CA ILE A 96 6.67 -0.44 -7.93
C ILE A 96 5.33 -0.53 -7.17
N ARG A 97 4.53 -1.56 -7.47
CA ARG A 97 3.26 -1.81 -6.78
C ARG A 97 3.47 -1.92 -5.27
N ASP A 98 4.42 -2.74 -4.84
CA ASP A 98 4.71 -2.90 -3.42
C ASP A 98 5.12 -1.56 -2.80
N GLY A 99 6.05 -0.81 -3.41
CA GLY A 99 6.41 0.53 -2.93
C GLY A 99 5.23 1.52 -2.84
N LYS A 100 4.23 1.42 -3.73
CA LYS A 100 2.99 2.22 -3.61
C LYS A 100 2.07 1.70 -2.50
N LEU A 101 1.97 0.39 -2.29
CA LEU A 101 1.22 -0.21 -1.19
C LEU A 101 1.85 0.14 0.16
N GLU A 102 3.18 0.21 0.27
CA GLU A 102 3.92 0.68 1.45
C GLU A 102 3.50 2.10 1.87
N GLU A 103 3.44 3.02 0.91
CA GLU A 103 3.00 4.40 1.15
C GLU A 103 1.56 4.43 1.70
N ILE A 104 0.67 3.58 1.18
CA ILE A 104 -0.70 3.42 1.67
C ILE A 104 -0.70 2.86 3.10
N VAL A 105 0.06 1.79 3.36
CA VAL A 105 0.13 1.14 4.68
C VAL A 105 0.65 2.13 5.72
N ASN A 106 1.73 2.86 5.43
CA ASN A 106 2.30 3.86 6.32
C ASN A 106 1.28 4.94 6.71
N TRP A 107 0.51 5.45 5.74
CA TRP A 107 -0.55 6.42 6.02
C TRP A 107 -1.69 5.81 6.85
N LEU A 108 -2.07 4.56 6.58
CA LEU A 108 -3.11 3.85 7.35
C LEU A 108 -2.68 3.64 8.81
N VAL A 109 -1.43 3.25 9.05
CA VAL A 109 -0.86 3.09 10.39
C VAL A 109 -0.82 4.43 11.12
N LYS A 110 -0.34 5.49 10.48
CA LYS A 110 -0.32 6.85 11.06
C LYS A 110 -1.69 7.39 11.42
N THR A 111 -2.74 6.96 10.71
CA THR A 111 -4.12 7.36 10.97
C THR A 111 -4.89 6.36 11.85
N GLY A 112 -4.20 5.37 12.43
CA GLY A 112 -4.79 4.37 13.34
C GLY A 112 -5.69 3.33 12.65
N GLN A 113 -5.68 3.26 11.32
CA GLN A 113 -6.52 2.35 10.54
C GLN A 113 -5.86 0.97 10.36
N PHE A 114 -5.42 0.35 11.45
CA PHE A 114 -4.62 -0.88 11.47
C PHE A 114 -5.27 -2.07 10.73
N LYS A 115 -6.59 -2.24 10.86
CA LYS A 115 -7.32 -3.31 10.14
C LYS A 115 -7.21 -3.17 8.63
N LYS A 116 -7.29 -1.94 8.12
CA LYS A 116 -7.11 -1.67 6.68
C LYS A 116 -5.65 -1.83 6.28
N ALA A 117 -4.70 -1.40 7.13
CA ALA A 117 -3.28 -1.60 6.90
C ALA A 117 -2.95 -3.09 6.69
N LEU A 118 -3.39 -3.96 7.61
CA LEU A 118 -3.21 -5.42 7.51
C LEU A 118 -3.84 -6.01 6.24
N LYS A 119 -5.03 -5.52 5.84
CA LYS A 119 -5.66 -5.94 4.59
C LYS A 119 -4.83 -5.53 3.37
N THR A 120 -4.27 -4.32 3.35
CA THR A 120 -3.38 -3.86 2.28
C THR A 120 -2.09 -4.68 2.23
N VAL A 121 -1.50 -5.00 3.39
CA VAL A 121 -0.31 -5.86 3.46
C VAL A 121 -0.57 -7.25 2.86
N SER A 122 -1.78 -7.80 3.02
CA SER A 122 -2.11 -9.13 2.51
C SER A 122 -1.97 -9.31 0.98
N VAL A 123 -2.02 -8.21 0.20
CA VAL A 123 -1.86 -8.23 -1.26
C VAL A 123 -0.43 -7.87 -1.73
N MET A 124 0.47 -7.53 -0.82
CA MET A 124 1.89 -7.29 -1.10
C MET A 124 2.64 -8.60 -1.39
N SER A 125 3.92 -8.49 -1.74
CA SER A 125 4.80 -9.66 -1.81
C SER A 125 5.08 -10.30 -0.46
N GLU A 126 5.48 -11.58 -0.45
CA GLU A 126 5.79 -12.28 0.81
C GLU A 126 6.94 -11.63 1.59
N ASP A 127 7.93 -11.09 0.89
CA ASP A 127 9.08 -10.42 1.51
C ASP A 127 8.61 -9.15 2.26
N GLU A 128 7.80 -8.32 1.59
CA GLU A 128 7.24 -7.10 2.18
C GLU A 128 6.19 -7.37 3.25
N LYS A 129 5.40 -8.45 3.11
CA LYS A 129 4.39 -8.82 4.11
C LYS A 129 4.98 -8.97 5.49
N CYS A 130 6.12 -9.65 5.58
CA CYS A 130 6.72 -9.95 6.87
C CYS A 130 7.21 -8.67 7.55
N VAL A 131 7.90 -7.81 6.80
CA VAL A 131 8.40 -6.51 7.27
C VAL A 131 7.27 -5.62 7.75
N TRP A 132 6.20 -5.47 6.97
CA TRP A 132 5.10 -4.58 7.34
C TRP A 132 4.21 -5.11 8.44
N ILE A 133 4.03 -6.42 8.56
CA ILE A 133 3.29 -6.97 9.71
C ILE A 133 4.06 -6.70 11.00
N ASP A 134 5.38 -6.87 11.01
CA ASP A 134 6.22 -6.54 12.17
C ASP A 134 6.12 -5.06 12.54
N ASP A 135 6.30 -4.16 11.56
CA ASP A 135 6.19 -2.71 11.74
C ASP A 135 4.82 -2.27 12.29
N ILE A 136 3.76 -2.97 11.87
CA ILE A 136 2.40 -2.76 12.39
C ILE A 136 2.29 -3.21 13.84
N ILE A 137 2.83 -4.39 14.21
CA ILE A 137 2.78 -4.92 15.58
C ILE A 137 3.45 -3.96 16.57
N GLU A 138 4.57 -3.35 16.20
CA GLU A 138 5.25 -2.37 17.05
C GLU A 138 4.41 -1.12 17.35
N LYS A 139 3.50 -0.74 16.44
CA LYS A 139 2.76 0.53 16.49
C LYS A 139 1.30 0.36 16.90
N ILE A 140 0.80 -0.87 16.97
CA ILE A 140 -0.60 -1.15 17.22
C ILE A 140 -0.94 -1.00 18.72
N PRO A 141 -2.02 -0.29 19.08
CA PRO A 141 -2.45 -0.16 20.47
C PRO A 141 -3.04 -1.47 21.00
N CYS A 142 -3.07 -1.65 22.32
CA CYS A 142 -3.51 -2.90 22.97
C CYS A 142 -4.96 -3.31 22.69
N ASP A 143 -5.81 -2.38 22.24
CA ASP A 143 -7.19 -2.61 21.78
C ASP A 143 -7.28 -2.82 20.25
N GLY A 144 -6.15 -2.98 19.59
CA GLY A 144 -6.05 -3.19 18.15
C GLY A 144 -6.64 -4.51 17.64
N PRO A 145 -6.78 -4.66 16.32
CA PRO A 145 -7.43 -5.81 15.66
C PRO A 145 -6.58 -7.09 15.67
N ILE A 146 -6.46 -7.74 16.83
CA ILE A 146 -5.62 -8.93 17.04
C ILE A 146 -5.94 -10.09 16.10
N GLU A 147 -7.21 -10.35 15.87
CA GLU A 147 -7.65 -11.41 14.95
C GLU A 147 -7.13 -11.18 13.53
N ASP A 148 -7.14 -9.92 13.05
CA ASP A 148 -6.65 -9.56 11.73
C ASP A 148 -5.12 -9.68 11.65
N ILE A 149 -4.38 -9.41 12.74
CA ILE A 149 -2.93 -9.60 12.81
C ILE A 149 -2.61 -11.10 12.70
N ILE A 150 -3.22 -11.93 13.56
CA ILE A 150 -2.99 -13.37 13.58
C ILE A 150 -3.36 -14.00 12.23
N LYS A 151 -4.47 -13.56 11.63
CA LYS A 151 -4.87 -14.01 10.29
C LYS A 151 -3.83 -13.65 9.23
N SER A 152 -3.29 -12.43 9.29
CA SER A 152 -2.25 -11.97 8.36
C SER A 152 -0.98 -12.79 8.49
N ILE A 153 -0.52 -13.06 9.73
CA ILE A 153 0.64 -13.91 10.02
C ILE A 153 0.43 -15.33 9.50
N LYS A 154 -0.73 -15.94 9.79
CA LYS A 154 -1.07 -17.29 9.29
C LYS A 154 -1.08 -17.37 7.76
N GLY A 155 -1.32 -16.25 7.06
CA GLY A 155 -1.26 -16.15 5.62
C GLY A 155 0.15 -16.17 5.01
N ILE A 156 1.20 -15.94 5.81
CA ILE A 156 2.60 -15.92 5.35
C ILE A 156 3.05 -17.35 5.03
N LYS A 157 3.58 -17.58 3.84
CA LYS A 157 3.95 -18.94 3.40
C LYS A 157 5.20 -19.49 4.08
N ASN A 158 6.19 -18.63 4.32
CA ASN A 158 7.44 -19.01 4.97
C ASN A 158 7.20 -19.25 6.47
N ILE A 159 7.40 -20.49 6.93
CA ILE A 159 7.16 -20.87 8.33
C ILE A 159 8.11 -20.14 9.28
N GLY A 160 9.38 -19.91 8.89
CA GLY A 160 10.33 -19.20 9.72
C GLY A 160 9.92 -17.74 9.96
N TYR A 161 9.52 -17.01 8.91
CA TYR A 161 9.00 -15.65 9.08
C TYR A 161 7.68 -15.61 9.85
N ARG A 162 6.82 -16.60 9.63
CA ARG A 162 5.57 -16.73 10.38
C ARG A 162 5.85 -16.90 11.87
N ASP A 163 6.74 -17.82 12.23
CA ASP A 163 7.09 -18.11 13.62
C ASP A 163 7.76 -16.92 14.31
N LEU A 164 8.63 -16.17 13.59
CA LEU A 164 9.20 -14.91 14.09
C LEU A 164 8.10 -13.89 14.44
N LEU A 165 7.13 -13.67 13.56
CA LEU A 165 6.03 -12.74 13.83
C LEU A 165 5.08 -13.24 14.92
N LEU A 166 4.91 -14.55 15.07
CA LEU A 166 4.16 -15.11 16.20
C LEU A 166 4.87 -14.82 17.53
N THR A 167 6.21 -14.85 17.56
CA THR A 167 6.98 -14.36 18.71
C THR A 167 6.69 -12.87 18.97
N SER A 168 6.85 -11.99 17.97
CA SER A 168 6.59 -10.54 18.12
C SER A 168 5.17 -10.26 18.64
N VAL A 169 4.14 -10.94 18.10
CA VAL A 169 2.75 -10.78 18.57
C VAL A 169 2.57 -11.30 19.98
N SER A 170 3.20 -12.41 20.34
CA SER A 170 3.10 -12.96 21.71
C SER A 170 3.73 -12.03 22.74
N GLU A 171 4.87 -11.42 22.42
CA GLU A 171 5.52 -10.41 23.26
C GLU A 171 4.61 -9.19 23.42
N TRP A 172 4.13 -8.62 22.32
CA TRP A 172 3.23 -7.47 22.34
C TRP A 172 1.93 -7.75 23.12
N LEU A 173 1.30 -8.90 22.94
CA LEU A 173 0.11 -9.29 23.72
C LEU A 173 0.41 -9.39 25.22
N SER A 174 1.59 -9.86 25.59
CA SER A 174 2.03 -9.96 26.98
C SER A 174 2.15 -8.57 27.60
N HIS A 175 2.76 -7.62 26.89
CA HIS A 175 2.83 -6.22 27.32
C HIS A 175 1.45 -5.56 27.44
N CYS A 176 0.49 -5.99 26.63
CA CYS A 176 -0.91 -5.56 26.73
C CYS A 176 -1.70 -6.27 27.85
N GLY A 177 -1.07 -7.10 28.68
CA GLY A 177 -1.72 -7.85 29.76
C GLY A 177 -2.59 -9.02 29.28
N ARG A 178 -2.50 -9.39 28.00
CA ARG A 178 -3.27 -10.49 27.38
C ARG A 178 -2.50 -11.81 27.43
N CYS A 179 -1.94 -12.14 28.59
CA CYS A 179 -0.99 -13.25 28.77
C CYS A 179 -1.55 -14.62 28.35
N LYS A 180 -2.87 -14.85 28.48
CA LYS A 180 -3.49 -16.11 28.04
C LYS A 180 -3.38 -16.31 26.53
N GLU A 181 -3.72 -15.28 25.75
CA GLU A 181 -3.62 -15.32 24.29
C GLU A 181 -2.18 -15.34 23.83
N ALA A 182 -1.32 -14.56 24.49
CA ALA A 182 0.11 -14.58 24.24
C ALA A 182 0.71 -15.99 24.41
N LEU A 183 0.33 -16.69 25.47
CA LEU A 183 0.75 -18.06 25.74
C LEU A 183 0.23 -19.06 24.70
N GLU A 184 -1.02 -18.88 24.23
CA GLU A 184 -1.59 -19.71 23.17
C GLU A 184 -0.83 -19.53 21.85
N ILE A 185 -0.51 -18.29 21.49
CA ILE A 185 0.29 -17.97 20.29
C ILE A 185 1.70 -18.55 20.42
N ALA A 186 2.40 -18.31 21.53
CA ALA A 186 3.74 -18.84 21.77
C ALA A 186 3.78 -20.37 21.67
N LYS A 187 2.74 -21.07 22.15
CA LYS A 187 2.63 -22.54 22.02
C LYS A 187 2.46 -23.02 20.58
N SER A 188 1.91 -22.18 19.70
CA SER A 188 1.63 -22.52 18.29
C SER A 188 2.84 -22.36 17.37
N ILE A 189 3.93 -21.76 17.85
CA ILE A 189 5.21 -21.62 17.12
C ILE A 189 5.80 -23.01 16.84
N HIS A 190 6.29 -23.24 15.62
CA HIS A 190 6.84 -24.54 15.20
C HIS A 190 8.31 -24.66 15.54
N ASP A 191 9.08 -23.60 15.29
CA ASP A 191 10.48 -23.52 15.66
C ASP A 191 10.64 -23.63 17.18
N LYS A 192 11.47 -24.58 17.62
CA LYS A 192 11.60 -24.92 19.04
C LYS A 192 12.30 -23.83 19.84
N GLU A 193 13.27 -23.15 19.21
CA GLU A 193 14.05 -22.10 19.86
C GLU A 193 13.18 -20.85 20.01
N LEU A 194 12.53 -20.41 18.93
CA LEU A 194 11.60 -19.27 18.97
C LEU A 194 10.42 -19.53 19.93
N LYS A 195 9.91 -20.75 19.96
CA LYS A 195 8.88 -21.14 20.92
C LYS A 195 9.35 -21.02 22.36
N ALA A 196 10.57 -21.48 22.67
CA ALA A 196 11.11 -21.38 24.02
C ALA A 196 11.27 -19.92 24.45
N ILE A 197 11.80 -19.07 23.56
CA ILE A 197 11.97 -17.62 23.77
C ILE A 197 10.60 -16.97 24.05
N ALA A 198 9.62 -17.17 23.17
CA ALA A 198 8.29 -16.59 23.32
C ALA A 198 7.61 -17.02 24.64
N LEU A 199 7.75 -18.30 25.03
CA LEU A 199 7.18 -18.80 26.29
C LEU A 199 7.85 -18.18 27.53
N GLU A 200 9.15 -17.91 27.46
CA GLU A 200 9.91 -17.26 28.52
C GLU A 200 9.53 -15.78 28.65
N GLU A 201 9.44 -15.06 27.53
CA GLU A 201 9.02 -13.65 27.50
C GLU A 201 7.61 -13.46 28.08
N VAL A 202 6.65 -14.29 27.64
CA VAL A 202 5.28 -14.27 28.18
C VAL A 202 5.27 -14.44 29.70
N ARG A 203 6.14 -15.30 30.23
CA ARG A 203 6.26 -15.57 31.67
C ARG A 203 6.94 -14.41 32.43
N ASN A 204 7.89 -13.72 31.81
CA ASN A 204 8.63 -12.64 32.46
C ASN A 204 7.83 -11.33 32.54
N VAL A 205 6.85 -11.14 31.65
CA VAL A 205 5.98 -9.96 31.60
C VAL A 205 4.68 -10.16 32.41
N SER A 206 4.27 -11.41 32.68
CA SER A 206 3.08 -11.77 33.48
C SER A 206 3.32 -11.73 34.99
#